data_AF-A0A8D8JRY4-F1
#
_entry.id   AF-A0A8D8JRY4-F1
#
_cell.length_a   1.000
_cell.length_b   1.000
_cell.length_c   1.000
_cell.angle_alpha   90.00
_cell.angle_beta   90.00
_cell.angle_gamma   90.00
#
_symmetry.space_group_name_H-M   'P 1'
#
loop_
_entity.id
_entity.type
_entity.pdbx_description
1 polymer ?
#
loop_
_entity_poly.entity_id
_entity_poly.type
_entity_poly.pdbx_seq_one_letter_code
_entity_poly.pdbx_strand_id
1 'polypeptide(L)'
;MPPDIDPDIICFKHCKSNIFTFTVPNHCPKCNQPLTEAENLCPFALPPIFVNATQTPCAVILRPSTGDFWSDFHNTTNLHIALTDADGSIVEFDQPGLTRTVARRVDRSRWGQCLLILQVPESWQYEWEQQLQHVVEDRGWRHRKYDEDRLNCFS
;
A
#
# COMPACT_ATOMS: atom_id res chain seq x y z
N MET A 1 14.28 6.87 16.33
CA MET A 1 12.82 6.68 16.25
C MET A 1 12.59 5.22 15.97
N PRO A 2 11.70 4.53 16.71
CA PRO A 2 11.29 3.19 16.30
C PRO A 2 10.71 3.29 14.88
N PRO A 3 10.88 2.27 14.03
CA PRO A 3 10.19 2.24 12.75
C PRO A 3 8.68 2.39 13.03
N ASP A 4 8.02 3.25 12.25
CA ASP A 4 6.55 3.27 12.15
C ASP A 4 6.13 1.88 11.65
N ILE A 5 5.93 0.96 12.58
CA ILE A 5 5.34 -0.34 12.33
C ILE A 5 3.86 -0.05 12.14
N ASP A 6 3.35 -0.22 10.92
CA ASP A 6 1.92 -0.24 10.67
C ASP A 6 1.26 -1.13 11.71
N PRO A 7 0.17 -0.69 12.37
CA PRO A 7 -0.38 -1.42 13.48
C PRO A 7 -0.86 -2.79 12.99
N ASP A 8 -0.20 -3.86 13.45
CA ASP A 8 -0.55 -5.24 13.12
C ASP A 8 -2.01 -5.48 13.55
N ILE A 9 -2.86 -5.86 12.60
CA ILE A 9 -4.24 -6.24 12.94
C ILE A 9 -4.17 -7.56 13.69
N ILE A 10 -4.56 -7.54 14.94
CA ILE A 10 -4.64 -8.73 15.78
C ILE A 10 -6.04 -9.32 15.64
N CYS A 11 -6.10 -10.61 15.36
CA CYS A 11 -7.32 -11.41 15.40
C CYS A 11 -7.32 -12.30 16.64
N PHE A 12 -8.41 -12.28 17.40
CA PHE A 12 -8.67 -13.26 18.47
C PHE A 12 -10.13 -13.71 18.47
N LYS A 13 -10.40 -14.85 19.11
CA LYS A 13 -11.76 -15.42 19.18
C LYS A 13 -12.37 -15.17 20.53
N HIS A 14 -13.56 -14.57 20.54
CA HIS A 14 -14.39 -14.43 21.73
C HIS A 14 -15.87 -14.29 21.31
N CYS A 15 -16.83 -14.66 22.17
CA CYS A 15 -18.26 -14.67 21.81
C CYS A 15 -18.60 -15.46 20.53
N LYS A 16 -17.87 -16.55 20.23
CA LYS A 16 -18.00 -17.34 18.98
C LYS A 16 -17.81 -16.50 17.70
N SER A 17 -17.16 -15.35 17.79
CA SER A 17 -16.83 -14.46 16.68
C SER A 17 -15.33 -14.19 16.63
N ASN A 18 -14.81 -13.89 15.44
CA ASN A 18 -13.49 -13.28 15.31
C ASN A 18 -13.62 -11.78 15.63
N ILE A 19 -12.73 -11.26 16.45
CA ILE A 19 -12.62 -9.85 16.79
C ILE A 19 -11.27 -9.38 16.27
N PHE A 20 -11.27 -8.25 15.56
CA PHE A 20 -10.09 -7.66 14.93
C PHE A 20 -9.78 -6.31 15.58
N THR A 21 -8.55 -6.12 16.03
CA THR A 21 -8.14 -4.93 16.81
C THR A 21 -6.67 -4.63 16.55
N PHE A 22 -6.24 -3.37 16.68
CA PHE A 22 -4.82 -3.01 16.63
C PHE A 22 -4.05 -3.36 17.92
N THR A 23 -4.76 -3.46 19.04
CA THR A 23 -4.25 -3.92 20.33
C THR A 23 -5.32 -4.75 21.02
N VAL A 24 -4.94 -5.82 21.71
CA VAL A 24 -5.91 -6.66 22.44
C VAL A 24 -6.51 -5.81 23.57
N PRO A 25 -7.83 -5.54 23.57
CA PRO A 25 -8.46 -4.72 24.60
C PRO A 25 -8.62 -5.52 25.90
N ASN A 26 -8.78 -4.83 27.03
CA ASN A 26 -9.05 -5.49 28.32
C ASN A 26 -10.49 -6.03 28.42
N HIS A 27 -11.41 -5.51 27.62
CA HIS A 27 -12.82 -5.90 27.60
C HIS A 27 -13.26 -6.19 26.17
N CYS A 28 -14.13 -7.18 26.00
CA CYS A 28 -14.67 -7.53 24.70
C CYS A 28 -15.58 -6.40 24.16
N PRO A 29 -15.35 -5.88 22.94
CA PRO A 29 -16.19 -4.83 22.37
C PRO A 29 -17.64 -5.27 22.08
N LYS A 30 -17.94 -6.58 22.07
CA LYS A 30 -19.31 -7.11 21.85
C LYS A 30 -20.11 -7.33 23.13
N CYS A 31 -19.52 -7.99 24.13
CA CYS A 31 -20.23 -8.41 25.35
C CYS A 31 -19.77 -7.66 26.62
N ASN A 32 -18.75 -6.81 26.49
CA ASN A 32 -18.15 -6.04 27.57
C ASN A 32 -17.59 -6.89 28.74
N GLN A 33 -17.39 -8.19 28.53
CA GLN A 33 -16.74 -9.06 29.52
C GLN A 33 -15.22 -8.88 29.49
N PRO A 34 -14.53 -9.01 30.64
CA PRO A 34 -13.09 -8.91 30.71
C PRO A 34 -12.43 -10.03 29.92
N LEU A 35 -11.54 -9.67 29.00
CA LEU A 35 -10.73 -10.58 28.21
C LEU A 35 -9.58 -11.06 29.09
N THR A 36 -9.81 -12.15 29.82
CA THR A 36 -8.80 -12.74 30.71
C THR A 36 -7.96 -13.79 29.98
N GLU A 37 -6.71 -13.97 30.39
CA GLU A 37 -5.81 -15.02 29.84
C GLU A 37 -6.43 -16.43 29.91
N ALA A 38 -7.37 -16.66 30.83
CA ALA A 38 -8.09 -17.92 30.99
C ALA A 38 -9.00 -18.28 29.80
N GLU A 39 -9.35 -17.32 28.93
CA GLU A 39 -10.28 -17.56 27.81
C GLU A 39 -9.63 -18.16 26.55
N ASN A 40 -8.33 -18.53 26.58
CA ASN A 40 -7.60 -19.07 25.43
C ASN A 40 -7.83 -18.22 24.15
N LEU A 41 -7.72 -16.89 24.30
CA LEU A 41 -7.99 -15.94 23.22
C LEU A 41 -7.09 -16.15 22.01
N CYS A 42 -5.90 -16.74 22.22
CA CYS A 42 -4.89 -17.06 21.20
C CYS A 42 -4.77 -15.98 20.12
N PRO A 43 -4.44 -14.73 20.50
CA PRO A 43 -4.32 -13.65 19.54
C PRO A 43 -3.20 -13.95 18.55
N PHE A 44 -3.44 -13.69 17.27
CA PHE A 44 -2.42 -13.75 16.24
C PHE A 44 -2.49 -12.50 15.38
N ALA A 45 -1.31 -12.01 14.97
CA ALA A 45 -1.21 -10.93 14.00
C ALA A 45 -1.59 -11.47 12.61
N LEU A 46 -2.47 -10.76 11.91
CA LEU A 46 -2.68 -11.00 10.50
C LEU A 46 -1.41 -10.61 9.73
N PRO A 47 -1.12 -11.29 8.60
CA PRO A 47 -0.10 -10.82 7.68
C PRO A 47 -0.35 -9.35 7.30
N PRO A 48 0.71 -8.56 7.10
CA PRO A 48 0.57 -7.16 6.69
C PRO A 48 -0.23 -7.10 5.39
N ILE A 49 -1.32 -6.32 5.42
CA ILE A 49 -2.19 -6.15 4.25
C ILE A 49 -1.68 -5.04 3.32
N PHE A 50 -0.76 -4.21 3.81
CA PHE A 50 -0.10 -3.17 3.06
C PHE A 50 1.38 -3.47 2.94
N VAL A 51 1.97 -3.02 1.83
CA VAL A 51 3.38 -3.12 1.54
C VAL A 51 3.99 -1.73 1.42
N ASN A 52 5.27 -1.63 1.75
CA ASN A 52 6.05 -0.45 1.41
C ASN A 52 6.49 -0.57 -0.05
N ALA A 53 6.12 0.42 -0.87
CA ALA A 53 6.47 0.47 -2.29
C ALA A 53 7.98 0.28 -2.54
N THR A 54 8.82 0.98 -1.76
CA THR A 54 10.28 0.97 -1.95
C THR A 54 10.96 -0.34 -1.59
N GLN A 55 10.22 -1.25 -0.93
CA GLN A 55 10.68 -2.58 -0.57
C GLN A 55 10.04 -3.67 -1.43
N THR A 56 9.21 -3.28 -2.40
CA THR A 56 8.45 -4.19 -3.26
C THR A 56 8.88 -3.98 -4.70
N PRO A 57 9.96 -4.64 -5.16
CA PRO A 57 10.52 -4.41 -6.48
C PRO A 57 9.64 -5.00 -7.59
N CYS A 58 9.69 -4.39 -8.76
CA CYS A 58 9.02 -4.82 -9.98
C CYS A 58 7.53 -5.13 -9.78
N ALA A 59 6.78 -4.13 -9.30
CA ALA A 59 5.40 -4.30 -8.90
C ALA A 59 4.49 -3.17 -9.36
N VAL A 60 3.20 -3.49 -9.42
CA VAL A 60 2.09 -2.55 -9.54
C VAL A 60 1.50 -2.34 -8.15
N ILE A 61 1.48 -1.08 -7.72
CA ILE A 61 1.03 -0.70 -6.38
C ILE A 61 -0.05 0.38 -6.43
N LEU A 62 -0.95 0.35 -5.45
CA LEU A 62 -1.99 1.36 -5.25
C LEU A 62 -1.87 2.01 -3.89
N ARG A 63 -2.22 3.30 -3.81
CA ARG A 63 -2.45 4.03 -2.57
C ARG A 63 -3.72 4.86 -2.66
N PRO A 64 -4.30 5.32 -1.54
CA PRO A 64 -5.28 6.39 -1.56
C PRO A 64 -4.64 7.65 -2.15
N SER A 65 -5.43 8.44 -2.90
CA SER A 65 -4.94 9.72 -3.44
C SER A 65 -4.65 10.73 -2.32
N THR A 66 -5.40 10.64 -1.22
CA THR A 66 -5.29 11.47 -0.01
C THR A 66 -5.36 10.61 1.25
N GLY A 67 -4.51 10.90 2.23
CA GLY A 67 -4.52 10.21 3.53
C GLY A 67 -4.05 8.75 3.45
N ASP A 68 -4.49 7.95 4.42
CA ASP A 68 -4.15 6.53 4.54
C ASP A 68 -5.37 5.59 4.44
N PHE A 69 -5.14 4.27 4.31
CA PHE A 69 -6.22 3.29 4.17
C PHE A 69 -7.00 3.02 5.47
N TRP A 70 -6.42 3.35 6.62
CA TRP A 70 -6.99 2.99 7.93
C TRP A 70 -7.93 4.07 8.49
N SER A 71 -7.59 5.33 8.27
CA SER A 71 -8.16 6.49 8.96
C SER A 71 -8.98 7.35 8.01
N ASP A 72 -8.47 7.58 6.79
CA ASP A 72 -8.98 8.61 5.87
C ASP A 72 -9.73 8.02 4.65
N PHE A 73 -9.59 6.71 4.42
CA PHE A 73 -10.14 6.09 3.23
C PHE A 73 -11.66 5.89 3.32
N HIS A 74 -12.36 6.43 2.33
CA HIS A 74 -13.78 6.23 2.10
C HIS A 74 -14.00 5.66 0.69
N ASN A 75 -15.18 5.08 0.45
CA ASN A 75 -15.51 4.50 -0.87
C ASN A 75 -15.53 5.53 -2.01
N THR A 76 -15.50 6.83 -1.69
CA THR A 76 -15.41 7.94 -2.64
C THR A 76 -13.98 8.44 -2.82
N THR A 77 -13.01 7.94 -2.07
CA THR A 77 -11.61 8.34 -2.15
C THR A 77 -10.99 7.72 -3.40
N ASN A 78 -10.51 8.57 -4.30
CA ASN A 78 -9.81 8.12 -5.51
C ASN A 78 -8.52 7.36 -5.14
N LEU A 79 -8.17 6.37 -5.95
CA LEU A 79 -6.91 5.63 -5.82
C LEU A 79 -5.89 6.16 -6.81
N HIS A 80 -4.62 6.08 -6.43
CA HIS A 80 -3.50 6.43 -7.28
C HIS A 80 -2.61 5.21 -7.48
N ILE A 81 -2.24 4.95 -8.74
CA ILE A 81 -1.44 3.79 -9.16
C ILE A 81 -0.03 4.21 -9.53
N ALA A 82 0.94 3.39 -9.17
CA ALA A 82 2.31 3.52 -9.63
C ALA A 82 2.98 2.17 -9.84
N LEU A 83 4.13 2.23 -10.50
CA LEU A 83 4.99 1.09 -10.77
C LEU A 83 6.27 1.22 -9.96
N THR A 84 6.81 0.10 -9.49
CA THR A 84 8.14 0.05 -8.88
C THR A 84 9.13 -0.61 -9.83
N ASP A 85 10.34 -0.09 -9.87
CA ASP A 85 11.46 -0.75 -10.55
C ASP A 85 12.17 -1.75 -9.62
N ALA A 86 13.19 -2.44 -10.14
CA ALA A 86 13.98 -3.42 -9.41
C ALA A 86 14.70 -2.83 -8.18
N ASP A 87 14.99 -1.52 -8.20
CA ASP A 87 15.62 -0.80 -7.09
C ASP A 87 14.59 -0.26 -6.08
N GLY A 88 13.29 -0.46 -6.32
CA GLY A 88 12.21 0.10 -5.51
C GLY A 88 11.99 1.60 -5.72
N SER A 89 12.50 2.18 -6.81
CA SER A 89 12.10 3.52 -7.23
C SER A 89 10.68 3.49 -7.77
N ILE A 90 9.97 4.60 -7.61
CA ILE A 90 8.56 4.70 -7.99
C ILE A 90 8.45 5.48 -9.30
N VAL A 91 7.74 4.90 -10.26
CA VAL A 91 7.34 5.54 -11.49
C VAL A 91 5.84 5.81 -11.43
N GLU A 92 5.46 7.08 -11.38
CA GLU A 92 4.07 7.52 -11.28
C GLU A 92 3.76 8.60 -12.33
N PHE A 93 2.54 8.57 -12.87
CA PHE A 93 2.05 9.59 -13.79
C PHE A 93 1.04 10.48 -13.07
N ASP A 94 1.37 11.76 -12.94
CA ASP A 94 0.50 12.73 -12.27
C ASP A 94 0.57 14.09 -12.99
N GLN A 95 0.00 15.14 -12.41
CA GLN A 95 -0.02 16.49 -12.96
C GLN A 95 1.34 16.99 -13.50
N PRO A 96 2.51 16.69 -12.88
CA PRO A 96 3.82 17.04 -13.43
C PRO A 96 4.24 16.24 -14.68
N GLY A 97 3.46 15.23 -15.07
CA GLY A 97 3.80 14.22 -16.07
C GLY A 97 4.32 12.94 -15.42
N LEU A 98 4.98 12.11 -16.23
CA LEU A 98 5.59 10.88 -15.73
C LEU A 98 6.85 11.23 -14.96
N THR A 99 6.92 10.73 -13.73
CA THR A 99 8.04 10.99 -12.84
C THR A 99 8.60 9.66 -12.36
N ARG A 100 9.93 9.58 -12.26
CA ARG A 100 10.64 8.49 -11.61
C ARG A 100 11.34 9.03 -10.36
N THR A 101 10.87 8.62 -9.20
CA THR A 101 11.43 9.01 -7.90
C THR A 101 12.24 7.87 -7.33
N VAL A 102 13.56 8.05 -7.25
CA VAL A 102 14.47 7.03 -6.67
C VAL A 102 14.08 6.67 -5.24
N ALA A 103 14.18 5.39 -4.87
CA ALA A 103 13.68 4.84 -3.59
C ALA A 103 14.01 5.71 -2.35
N ARG A 104 15.24 6.20 -2.25
CA ARG A 104 15.71 7.05 -1.13
C ARG A 104 15.05 8.43 -1.04
N ARG A 105 14.39 8.89 -2.10
CA ARG A 105 13.69 10.20 -2.18
C ARG A 105 12.17 10.05 -2.16
N VAL A 106 11.67 8.82 -2.15
CA VAL A 106 10.23 8.55 -2.06
C VAL A 106 9.70 9.04 -0.72
N ASP A 107 8.59 9.75 -0.77
CA ASP A 107 7.84 10.14 0.41
C ASP A 107 7.13 8.92 1.00
N ARG A 108 7.62 8.45 2.16
CA ARG A 108 7.07 7.30 2.87
C ARG A 108 5.67 7.54 3.40
N SER A 109 5.27 8.79 3.62
CA SER A 109 3.88 9.08 4.04
C SER A 109 2.87 8.78 2.93
N ARG A 110 3.29 8.84 1.66
CA ARG A 110 2.45 8.53 0.50
C ARG A 110 2.54 7.08 0.08
N TRP A 111 3.74 6.48 0.15
CA TRP A 111 4.03 5.17 -0.43
C TRP A 111 4.45 4.10 0.60
N GLY A 112 4.21 4.37 1.89
CA GLY A 112 4.47 3.45 2.99
C GLY A 112 3.37 2.40 3.17
N GLN A 113 2.11 2.78 2.94
CA GLN A 113 0.94 1.90 2.99
C GLN A 113 0.33 1.72 1.60
N CYS A 114 0.82 0.72 0.86
CA CYS A 114 0.34 0.44 -0.49
C CYS A 114 -0.37 -0.92 -0.55
N LEU A 115 -1.36 -1.03 -1.41
CA LEU A 115 -1.88 -2.32 -1.86
C LEU A 115 -0.99 -2.86 -2.98
N LEU A 116 -0.52 -4.09 -2.82
CA LEU A 116 0.15 -4.82 -3.89
C LEU A 116 -0.89 -5.44 -4.82
N ILE A 117 -0.91 -5.02 -6.08
CA ILE A 117 -1.83 -5.58 -7.08
C ILE A 117 -1.17 -6.72 -7.83
N LEU A 118 0.07 -6.52 -8.24
CA LEU A 118 0.83 -7.51 -8.99
C LEU A 118 2.31 -7.30 -8.72
N GLN A 119 3.04 -8.39 -8.50
CA GLN A 119 4.49 -8.41 -8.52
C GLN A 119 4.92 -9.41 -9.57
N VAL A 120 5.82 -9.01 -10.48
CA VAL A 120 6.32 -9.95 -11.48
C VAL A 120 7.33 -10.91 -10.86
N PRO A 121 7.37 -12.18 -11.30
CA PRO A 121 8.38 -13.12 -10.84
C PRO A 121 9.78 -12.67 -11.25
N GLU A 122 10.81 -13.15 -10.54
CA GLU A 122 12.21 -12.79 -10.78
C GLU A 122 12.64 -12.98 -12.23
N SER A 123 12.15 -14.03 -12.88
CA SER A 123 12.44 -14.35 -14.28
C SER A 123 11.90 -13.32 -15.30
N TRP A 124 11.00 -12.42 -14.89
CA TRP A 124 10.41 -11.38 -15.73
C TRP A 124 10.88 -9.97 -15.33
N GLN A 125 11.73 -9.85 -14.31
CA GLN A 125 12.18 -8.54 -13.84
C GLN A 125 13.01 -7.81 -14.89
N TYR A 126 13.81 -8.52 -15.69
CA TYR A 126 14.58 -7.90 -16.76
C TYR A 126 13.67 -7.25 -17.81
N GLU A 127 12.66 -7.98 -18.28
CA GLU A 127 11.68 -7.49 -19.24
C GLU A 127 10.87 -6.33 -18.67
N TRP A 128 10.48 -6.41 -17.40
CA TRP A 128 9.82 -5.32 -16.68
C TRP A 128 10.64 -4.04 -16.71
N GLU A 129 11.92 -4.12 -16.30
CA GLU A 129 12.83 -2.96 -16.29
C GLU A 129 13.01 -2.36 -17.68
N GLN A 130 13.17 -3.22 -18.70
CA GLN A 130 13.29 -2.75 -20.08
C GLN A 130 12.03 -2.00 -20.53
N GLN A 131 10.83 -2.54 -20.29
CA GLN A 131 9.59 -1.86 -20.67
C GLN A 131 9.37 -0.57 -19.90
N LEU A 132 9.64 -0.57 -18.59
CA LEU A 132 9.49 0.60 -17.75
C LEU A 132 10.43 1.73 -18.20
N GLN A 133 11.68 1.40 -18.54
CA GLN A 133 12.64 2.37 -19.05
C GLN A 133 12.17 3.00 -20.38
N HIS A 134 11.66 2.20 -21.31
CA HIS A 134 11.10 2.72 -22.56
C HIS A 134 9.93 3.68 -22.31
N VAL A 135 9.04 3.37 -21.37
CA VAL A 135 7.91 4.24 -21.00
C VAL A 135 8.39 5.56 -20.37
N VAL A 136 9.39 5.50 -19.50
CA VAL A 136 9.99 6.68 -18.85
C VAL A 136 10.65 7.62 -19.88
N GLU A 137 11.23 7.07 -20.94
CA GLU A 137 11.87 7.85 -22.00
C GLU A 137 10.88 8.39 -23.06
N ASP A 138 9.68 7.83 -23.12
CA ASP A 138 8.66 8.25 -24.08
C ASP A 138 8.17 9.68 -23.79
N ARG A 139 8.14 10.50 -24.84
CA ARG A 139 7.64 11.88 -24.81
C ARG A 139 6.12 11.97 -24.74
N GLY A 140 5.41 10.85 -24.84
CA GLY A 140 3.96 10.73 -24.70
C GLY A 140 3.45 11.14 -23.30
N TRP A 141 4.25 10.97 -22.25
CA TRP A 141 3.81 11.12 -20.87
C TRP A 141 4.21 12.45 -20.22
N ARG A 142 3.97 13.56 -20.92
CA ARG A 142 4.27 14.92 -20.43
C ARG A 142 3.09 15.50 -19.65
N HIS A 143 3.36 16.45 -18.75
CA HIS A 143 2.32 17.20 -18.01
C HIS A 143 1.17 17.73 -18.89
N ARG A 144 1.47 18.18 -20.12
CA ARG A 144 0.44 18.72 -21.05
C ARG A 144 -0.57 17.67 -21.55
N LYS A 145 -0.24 16.39 -21.36
CA LYS A 145 -1.10 15.27 -21.74
C LYS A 145 -1.94 14.81 -20.56
N TYR A 146 -1.57 15.16 -19.34
CA TYR A 146 -2.33 14.81 -18.15
C TYR A 146 -3.73 15.47 -18.19
N ASP A 147 -4.74 14.66 -17.97
CA ASP A 147 -6.14 15.04 -17.85
C ASP A 147 -6.78 14.11 -16.81
N GLU A 148 -7.30 14.68 -15.72
CA GLU A 148 -7.79 13.91 -14.57
C GLU A 148 -8.90 12.92 -14.94
N ASP A 149 -9.72 13.24 -15.95
CA ASP A 149 -10.85 12.43 -16.38
C ASP A 149 -10.51 11.49 -17.56
N ARG A 150 -9.54 11.86 -18.41
CA ARG A 150 -9.29 11.21 -19.70
C ARG A 150 -7.93 10.56 -19.86
N LEU A 151 -6.90 11.06 -19.18
CA LEU A 151 -5.54 10.54 -19.25
C LEU A 151 -4.83 10.82 -17.92
N ASN A 152 -5.09 9.96 -16.94
CA ASN A 152 -4.58 10.04 -15.58
C ASN A 152 -3.65 8.84 -15.28
N CYS A 153 -3.28 8.66 -14.01
CA CYS A 153 -2.40 7.57 -13.58
C CYS A 153 -2.87 6.15 -13.97
N PHE A 154 -4.19 5.93 -14.12
CA PHE A 154 -4.76 4.62 -14.46
C PHE A 154 -4.85 4.34 -15.97
N SER A 155 -4.74 5.38 -16.80
CA SER A 155 -4.94 5.29 -18.26
C SER A 155 -3.74 4.70 -18.98
#